data_AF-A0A3M0EYC3-F1
#
_entry.id   AF-A0A3M0EYC3-F1
#
_cell.length_a   1.000
_cell.length_b   1.000
_cell.length_c   1.000
_cell.angle_alpha   90.00
_cell.angle_beta   90.00
_cell.angle_gamma   90.00
#
_symmetry.space_group_name_H-M   'P 1'
#
loop_
_entity.id
_entity.type
_entity.pdbx_description
1 polymer ?
#
loop_
_entity_poly.entity_id
_entity_poly.type
_entity_poly.pdbx_seq_one_letter_code
_entity_poly.pdbx_strand_id
1 'polypeptide(L)' 'MTQPHDQPRDVFQEEGEVIIDGPGGAVIAMTPEAALRTAGRLDDAALEALIARARTSVEPMQPH' A
#
# COMPACT_ATOMS: atom_id res chain seq x y z
N MET A 1 0.28 13.76 10.10
CA MET A 1 0.72 12.69 9.18
C MET A 1 0.49 11.37 9.90
N THR A 2 -0.20 10.42 9.28
CA THR A 2 -0.39 9.07 9.83
C THR A 2 0.92 8.31 9.78
N GLN A 3 1.21 7.53 10.83
CA GLN A 3 2.39 6.67 10.85
C GLN A 3 2.18 5.51 9.87
N PRO A 4 3.16 5.15 9.02
CA PRO A 4 3.02 4.04 8.09
C PRO A 4 2.84 2.73 8.87
N HIS A 5 1.83 1.94 8.50
CA HIS A 5 1.65 0.59 9.03
C HIS A 5 2.49 -0.39 8.20
N ASP A 6 3.18 -1.30 8.85
CA ASP A 6 4.07 -2.30 8.23
C ASP A 6 3.43 -3.68 8.05
N GLN A 7 2.27 -3.91 8.69
CA GLN A 7 1.48 -5.11 8.50
C GLN A 7 0.53 -4.99 7.31
N PRO A 8 0.48 -5.99 6.42
CA PRO A 8 -0.53 -6.05 5.37
C PRO A 8 -1.93 -6.10 5.96
N ARG A 9 -2.92 -5.65 5.20
CA ARG A 9 -4.32 -5.64 5.59
C ARG A 9 -5.06 -6.77 4.88
N ASP A 10 -6.04 -7.34 5.56
CA ASP A 10 -6.89 -8.37 4.99
C ASP A 10 -7.86 -7.75 3.98
N VAL A 11 -8.07 -8.50 2.89
CA VAL A 11 -8.97 -8.14 1.80
C VAL A 11 -9.86 -9.34 1.50
N PHE A 12 -11.17 -9.14 1.49
CA PHE A 12 -12.14 -10.20 1.25
C PHE A 12 -13.32 -9.69 0.42
N GLN A 13 -14.13 -10.63 -0.08
CA GLN A 13 -15.33 -10.33 -0.86
C GLN A 13 -16.56 -10.63 -0.01
N GLU A 14 -17.53 -9.72 -0.04
CA GLU A 14 -18.81 -9.87 0.65
C GLU A 14 -19.89 -9.12 -0.14
N GLU A 15 -21.06 -9.74 -0.34
CA GLU A 15 -22.23 -9.13 -1.00
C GLU A 15 -21.98 -8.45 -2.37
N GLY A 16 -20.96 -8.89 -3.12
CA GLY A 16 -20.60 -8.31 -4.42
C GLY A 16 -19.63 -7.14 -4.34
N GLU A 17 -19.14 -6.82 -3.15
CA GLU A 17 -18.15 -5.79 -2.88
C GLU A 17 -16.83 -6.43 -2.42
N VAL A 18 -15.74 -5.70 -2.61
CA VAL A 18 -14.42 -6.02 -2.06
C VAL A 18 -14.19 -5.11 -0.87
N ILE A 19 -13.88 -5.73 0.27
CA ILE A 19 -13.71 -5.07 1.55
C ILE A 19 -12.25 -5.15 1.98
N ILE A 20 -11.71 -4.02 2.45
CA ILE A 20 -10.40 -3.93 3.09
C ILE A 20 -10.60 -3.56 4.56
N ASP A 21 -10.08 -4.39 5.46
CA ASP A 21 -10.08 -4.11 6.89
C ASP A 21 -8.99 -3.09 7.24
N GLY A 22 -9.43 -1.92 7.68
CA GLY A 22 -8.59 -0.82 8.10
C GLY A 22 -8.25 -0.87 9.60
N PRO A 23 -7.16 -0.20 10.01
CA PRO A 23 -6.80 -0.09 11.41
C PRO A 23 -7.91 0.62 12.21
N GLY A 24 -8.18 0.13 13.43
CA GLY A 24 -9.19 0.72 14.31
C GLY A 24 -10.64 0.42 13.91
N GLY A 25 -10.88 -0.61 13.11
CA GLY A 25 -12.23 -0.99 12.66
C GLY A 25 -12.78 -0.13 11.52
N ALA A 26 -11.92 0.66 10.87
CA ALA A 26 -12.28 1.30 9.61
C ALA A 26 -12.47 0.24 8.53
N VAL A 27 -13.44 0.41 7.65
CA VAL A 27 -13.73 -0.52 6.56
C VAL A 27 -13.79 0.27 5.26
N ILE A 28 -13.11 -0.20 4.22
CA ILE A 28 -13.20 0.36 2.87
C ILE A 28 -13.89 -0.68 1.99
N ALA A 29 -15.08 -0.37 1.50
CA ALA A 29 -15.80 -1.18 0.53
C ALA A 29 -15.66 -0.58 -0.88
N MET A 30 -15.47 -1.45 -1.87
CA MET A 30 -15.30 -1.08 -3.28
C MET A 30 -16.04 -2.06 -4.17
N THR A 31 -16.47 -1.62 -5.35
CA THR A 31 -16.85 -2.59 -6.40
C THR A 31 -15.62 -3.40 -6.83
N PRO A 32 -15.80 -4.62 -7.36
CA PRO A 32 -14.68 -5.44 -7.82
C PRO A 32 -13.78 -4.73 -8.85
N GLU A 33 -14.36 -3.97 -9.78
CA GLU A 33 -13.61 -3.23 -10.79
C GLU A 33 -12.82 -2.07 -10.19
N ALA A 34 -13.39 -1.38 -9.18
CA ALA A 34 -12.71 -0.32 -8.47
C ALA A 34 -11.55 -0.87 -7.62
N ALA A 35 -11.77 -2.00 -6.94
CA ALA A 35 -10.73 -2.68 -6.17
C ALA A 35 -9.57 -3.13 -7.06
N LEU A 36 -9.86 -3.75 -8.22
CA LEU A 36 -8.83 -4.21 -9.15
C LEU A 36 -7.96 -3.05 -9.68
N ARG A 37 -8.58 -1.93 -10.06
CA ARG A 37 -7.82 -0.74 -10.49
C ARG A 37 -7.01 -0.13 -9.34
N THR A 38 -7.53 -0.19 -8.13
CA THR A 38 -6.83 0.32 -6.94
C THR A 38 -5.63 -0.54 -6.58
N ALA A 39 -5.75 -1.88 -6.69
CA ALA A 39 -4.64 -2.80 -6.50
C ALA A 39 -3.46 -2.47 -7.43
N GLY A 40 -3.73 -2.25 -8.73
CA GLY A 40 -2.68 -1.85 -9.67
C GLY A 40 -1.97 -0.55 -9.27
N ARG A 41 -2.72 0.47 -8.86
CA ARG A 41 -2.13 1.74 -8.38
C ARG A 41 -1.32 1.58 -7.09
N LEU A 42 -1.75 0.68 -6.21
CA LEU A 42 -1.04 0.37 -4.96
C LEU A 42 0.29 -0.32 -5.26
N ASP A 43 0.29 -1.28 -6.19
CA ASP A 43 1.50 -2.00 -6.63
C ASP A 43 2.53 -1.03 -7.24
N ASP A 44 2.09 -0.17 -8.15
CA ASP A 44 2.95 0.84 -8.79
C ASP A 44 3.59 1.76 -7.73
N ALA A 45 2.78 2.31 -6.81
CA ALA A 45 3.26 3.20 -5.77
C ALA A 45 4.21 2.50 -4.78
N ALA A 46 3.94 1.24 -4.43
CA ALA A 46 4.81 0.46 -3.56
C ALA A 46 6.18 0.21 -4.21
N LEU A 47 6.19 -0.13 -5.50
CA LEU A 47 7.43 -0.32 -6.26
C LEU A 47 8.27 0.95 -6.33
N GLU A 48 7.64 2.09 -6.65
CA GLU A 48 8.32 3.39 -6.67
C GLU A 48 8.94 3.74 -5.31
N ALA A 49 8.21 3.51 -4.22
CA ALA A 49 8.70 3.75 -2.87
C ALA A 49 9.89 2.85 -2.50
N LEU A 50 9.86 1.57 -2.88
CA LEU A 50 10.98 0.64 -2.67
C LEU A 50 12.23 1.07 -3.46
N ILE A 51 12.06 1.50 -4.70
CA ILE A 51 13.14 2.05 -5.53
C ILE A 51 13.73 3.31 -4.88
N ALA A 52 12.89 4.25 -4.44
CA ALA A 52 13.34 5.47 -3.77
C ALA A 52 14.11 5.18 -2.48
N ARG A 53 13.64 4.21 -1.68
CA ARG A 53 14.31 3.74 -0.46
C ARG A 53 15.68 3.12 -0.76
N ALA A 54 15.79 2.34 -1.82
CA ALA A 54 17.06 1.75 -2.23
C ALA A 54 18.08 2.85 -2.62
N ARG A 55 17.67 3.87 -3.38
CA ARG A 55 18.55 4.99 -3.78
C ARG A 55 19.05 5.80 -2.58
N THR A 56 18.19 6.07 -1.60
CA THR A 56 18.56 6.80 -0.37
C THR A 56 19.45 5.99 0.57
N SER A 57 19.48 4.66 0.44
CA SER A 57 20.35 3.79 1.23
C SER A 57 21.79 3.69 0.68
N VAL A 58 22.05 4.26 -0.51
CA VAL A 58 23.34 4.15 -1.22
C VAL A 58 24.24 5.41 -1.04
N GLU A 59 23.75 6.51 -0.46
CA GLU A 59 24.55 7.68 -0.08
C GLU A 59 24.38 8.00 1.42
N PRO A 60 25.45 8.28 2.22
CA PRO A 60 26.75 8.82 1.80
C PRO A 60 27.96 8.02 2.33
N MET A 61 28.77 7.44 1.44
CA MET A 61 30.20 7.25 1.70
C MET A 61 30.92 8.40 1.00
N GLN A 62 31.01 9.55 1.66
CA GLN A 62 31.91 10.62 1.24
C GLN A 62 33.34 10.18 1.63
N PRO A 63 34.24 9.87 0.69
CA PRO A 63 35.64 9.67 1.05
C PRO A 63 36.26 11.04 1.35
N HIS A 64 36.82 11.19 2.54
CA HIS A 64 37.66 12.34 2.90
C HIS A 64 39.11 12.06 2.49
#